data_AF-A0A2A2B6P7-F1
#
_entry.id   AF-A0A2A2B6P7-F1
#
_cell.length_a   1.000
_cell.length_b   1.000
_cell.length_c   1.000
_cell.angle_alpha   90.00
_cell.angle_beta   90.00
_cell.angle_gamma   90.00
#
_symmetry.space_group_name_H-M   'P 1'
#
loop_
_entity.id
_entity.type
_entity.pdbx_description
1 polymer ?
#
loop_
_entity_poly.entity_id
_entity_poly.type
_entity_poly.pdbx_seq_one_letter_code
_entity_poly.pdbx_strand_id
1 'polypeptide(L)'
;MLEDLTYYIDLVAKIVEVIGVLIMFFGLFLAFYRGIFSTHGFNHDTYIEVRQTVGKSILLGLEVLIAADIMATVVTEPTLRSILVLGFIVLIRTFLSLSLQVELEGRFPWQKEKTVPESNSEASHAIKHDSP
;
A
#
# COMPACT_ATOMS: atom_id res chain seq x y z
N MET A 1 -13.34 1.20 -33.74
CA MET A 1 -13.81 0.11 -32.83
C MET A 1 -12.74 -0.24 -31.80
N LEU A 2 -11.59 -0.82 -32.18
CA LEU A 2 -10.49 -1.08 -31.23
C LEU A 2 -9.77 0.21 -30.79
N GLU A 3 -9.53 1.14 -31.73
CA GLU A 3 -8.90 2.44 -31.44
C GLU A 3 -9.72 3.29 -30.44
N ASP A 4 -11.06 3.27 -30.58
CA ASP A 4 -11.96 3.94 -29.63
C ASP A 4 -11.84 3.34 -28.23
N LEU A 5 -11.78 2.00 -28.14
CA LEU A 5 -11.65 1.29 -26.87
C LEU A 5 -10.31 1.62 -26.17
N THR A 6 -9.20 1.60 -26.90
CA THR A 6 -7.88 1.98 -26.41
C THR A 6 -7.88 3.41 -25.85
N TYR A 7 -8.55 4.34 -26.55
CA TYR A 7 -8.68 5.74 -26.10
C TYR A 7 -9.46 5.86 -24.79
N TYR A 8 -10.60 5.17 -24.66
CA TYR A 8 -11.38 5.21 -23.42
C TYR A 8 -10.63 4.57 -22.25
N ILE A 9 -9.92 3.47 -22.46
CA ILE A 9 -9.17 2.82 -21.37
C ILE A 9 -7.99 3.69 -20.93
N ASP A 10 -7.26 4.34 -21.84
CA ASP A 10 -6.19 5.29 -21.48
C ASP A 10 -6.73 6.48 -20.68
N LEU A 11 -7.90 7.00 -21.07
CA LEU A 11 -8.56 8.09 -20.33
C LEU A 11 -8.90 7.65 -18.90
N VAL A 12 -9.50 6.47 -18.73
CA VAL A 12 -9.83 5.95 -17.39
C VAL A 12 -8.54 5.68 -16.61
N ALA A 13 -7.48 5.15 -17.23
CA ALA A 13 -6.20 4.88 -16.57
C ALA A 13 -5.61 6.15 -15.98
N LYS A 14 -5.58 7.24 -16.76
CA LYS A 14 -5.12 8.55 -16.30
C LYS A 14 -5.98 9.13 -15.18
N ILE A 15 -7.30 8.98 -15.27
CA ILE A 15 -8.20 9.45 -14.19
C ILE A 15 -7.89 8.70 -12.89
N VAL A 16 -7.74 7.38 -12.95
CA VAL A 16 -7.39 6.55 -11.79
C VAL A 16 -6.01 6.94 -11.25
N GLU A 17 -5.04 7.15 -12.12
CA GLU A 17 -3.70 7.63 -11.74
C GLU A 17 -3.77 8.97 -11.00
N VAL A 18 -4.48 9.95 -11.57
CA VAL A 18 -4.68 11.27 -10.94
C VAL A 18 -5.36 11.13 -9.58
N ILE A 19 -6.39 10.28 -9.45
CA ILE A 19 -7.04 10.04 -8.16
C ILE A 19 -6.05 9.48 -7.13
N GLY A 20 -5.25 8.48 -7.52
CA GLY A 20 -4.22 7.90 -6.64
C GLY A 20 -3.20 8.95 -6.17
N VAL A 21 -2.71 9.78 -7.08
CA VAL A 21 -1.80 10.90 -6.76
C VAL A 21 -2.46 11.92 -5.84
N LEU A 22 -3.72 12.28 -6.09
CA LEU A 22 -4.46 13.23 -5.25
C LEU A 22 -4.67 12.69 -3.84
N ILE A 23 -4.98 11.40 -3.67
CA ILE A 23 -5.13 10.77 -2.35
C ILE A 23 -3.82 10.91 -1.55
N MET A 24 -2.67 10.59 -2.16
CA MET A 24 -1.37 10.74 -1.50
C MET A 24 -1.07 12.21 -1.17
N PHE A 25 -1.32 13.10 -2.11
CA PHE A 25 -1.07 14.54 -1.95
C PHE A 25 -1.91 15.14 -0.81
N PHE A 26 -3.22 14.90 -0.80
CA PHE A 26 -4.10 15.41 0.23
C PHE A 26 -3.82 14.78 1.60
N GLY A 27 -3.51 13.49 1.65
CA GLY A 27 -3.13 12.84 2.90
C GLY A 27 -1.86 13.42 3.51
N LEU A 28 -0.84 13.66 2.68
CA LEU A 28 0.38 14.35 3.09
C LEU A 28 0.08 15.78 3.56
N PHE A 29 -0.68 16.53 2.77
CA PHE A 29 -1.04 17.92 3.08
C PHE A 29 -1.82 18.03 4.39
N LEU A 30 -2.83 17.18 4.61
CA LEU A 30 -3.61 17.16 5.85
C LEU A 30 -2.75 16.77 7.06
N ALA A 31 -1.84 15.81 6.90
CA ALA A 31 -0.94 15.41 7.97
C ALA A 31 0.00 16.57 8.38
N PHE A 32 0.59 17.26 7.40
CA PHE A 32 1.40 18.45 7.66
C PHE A 32 0.61 19.59 8.29
N TYR A 33 -0.59 19.87 7.76
CA TYR A 33 -1.47 20.89 8.30
C TYR A 33 -1.78 20.60 9.78
N ARG A 34 -2.19 19.37 10.11
CA ARG A 34 -2.42 18.98 11.52
C ARG A 34 -1.16 19.11 12.38
N GLY A 35 0.01 18.71 11.87
CA GLY A 35 1.27 18.82 12.60
C GLY A 35 1.67 20.25 12.94
N ILE A 36 1.54 21.18 11.97
CA ILE A 36 1.90 22.60 12.14
C ILE A 36 0.90 23.32 13.06
N PHE A 37 -0.40 23.02 12.91
CA PHE A 37 -1.46 23.66 13.69
C PHE A 37 -1.73 22.97 15.04
N SER A 38 -0.93 21.95 15.41
CA SER A 38 -1.05 21.29 16.71
C SER A 38 -0.66 22.26 17.83
N THR A 39 -1.66 22.65 18.63
CA THR A 39 -1.52 23.62 19.73
C THR A 39 -0.71 23.08 20.92
N HIS A 40 -0.47 21.77 20.99
CA HIS A 40 0.23 21.12 22.10
C HIS A 40 1.76 21.02 21.89
N GLY A 41 2.30 21.56 20.80
CA GLY A 41 3.72 21.46 20.44
C GLY A 41 4.06 20.15 19.71
N PHE A 42 5.24 20.11 19.09
CA PHE A 42 5.76 18.92 18.39
C PHE A 42 6.21 17.86 19.41
N ASN A 43 5.25 17.17 20.01
CA ASN A 43 5.50 16.04 20.90
C ASN A 43 5.62 14.73 20.11
N HIS A 44 6.17 13.69 20.76
CA HIS A 44 6.36 12.38 20.15
C HIS A 44 5.06 11.79 19.57
N ASP A 45 3.93 12.01 20.23
CA ASP A 45 2.62 11.51 19.79
C ASP A 45 2.13 12.17 18.49
N THR A 46 2.32 13.49 18.35
CA THR A 46 1.98 14.22 17.12
C THR A 46 2.84 13.74 15.95
N TYR A 47 4.12 13.44 16.18
CA TYR A 47 4.98 12.86 15.15
C TYR A 47 4.49 11.48 14.68
N ILE A 48 4.11 10.61 15.62
CA ILE A 48 3.55 9.29 15.29
C ILE A 48 2.26 9.43 14.49
N GLU A 49 1.35 10.32 14.90
CA GLU A 49 0.07 10.54 14.23
C GLU A 49 0.24 11.06 12.79
N VAL A 50 1.15 12.04 12.60
CA VAL A 50 1.50 12.56 11.28
C VAL A 50 2.07 11.43 10.40
N ARG A 51 3.03 10.65 10.92
CA ARG A 51 3.64 9.53 10.18
C ARG A 51 2.62 8.46 9.82
N GLN A 52 1.71 8.13 10.72
CA GLN A 52 0.63 7.17 10.45
C GLN A 52 -0.35 7.68 9.40
N THR A 53 -0.72 8.96 9.44
CA THR A 53 -1.64 9.56 8.47
C THR A 53 -1.03 9.59 7.08
N VAL A 54 0.23 10.04 6.98
CA VAL A 54 0.99 10.00 5.73
C VAL A 54 1.07 8.56 5.21
N GLY A 55 1.48 7.62 6.06
CA GLY A 55 1.63 6.23 5.68
C GLY A 55 0.35 5.58 5.16
N LYS A 56 -0.77 5.79 5.85
CA LYS A 56 -2.10 5.30 5.42
C LYS A 56 -2.53 5.89 4.08
N SER A 57 -2.31 7.19 3.88
CA SER A 57 -2.66 7.85 2.63
C SER A 57 -1.81 7.39 1.44
N ILE A 58 -0.52 7.10 1.67
CA ILE A 58 0.33 6.56 0.63
C ILE A 58 -0.07 5.13 0.29
N LEU A 59 -0.33 4.28 1.29
CA LEU A 59 -0.78 2.91 1.06
C LEU A 59 -2.09 2.86 0.25
N LEU A 60 -3.07 3.69 0.62
CA LEU A 60 -4.33 3.82 -0.13
C LEU A 60 -4.10 4.33 -1.56
N GLY A 61 -3.24 5.34 -1.74
CA GLY A 61 -2.88 5.83 -3.07
C GLY A 61 -2.20 4.76 -3.92
N LEU A 62 -1.35 3.93 -3.32
CA LEU A 62 -0.69 2.81 -3.99
C LEU A 62 -1.68 1.73 -4.43
N GLU A 63 -2.69 1.40 -3.63
CA GLU A 63 -3.76 0.48 -4.05
C GLU A 63 -4.48 0.98 -5.31
N VAL A 64 -4.78 2.28 -5.36
CA VAL A 64 -5.42 2.91 -6.53
C VAL A 64 -4.46 2.95 -7.73
N LEU A 65 -3.19 3.28 -7.51
CA LEU A 65 -2.20 3.34 -8.58
C LEU A 65 -1.97 1.97 -9.22
N ILE A 66 -1.91 0.89 -8.44
CA ILE A 66 -1.76 -0.48 -8.97
C ILE A 66 -2.85 -0.78 -10.01
N ALA A 67 -4.08 -0.33 -9.79
CA ALA A 67 -5.16 -0.50 -10.78
C ALA A 67 -4.87 0.23 -12.09
N ALA A 68 -4.34 1.45 -12.04
CA ALA A 68 -3.95 2.20 -13.23
C ALA A 68 -2.83 1.51 -14.03
N ASP A 69 -1.86 0.88 -13.36
CA ASP A 69 -0.78 0.16 -14.04
C ASP A 69 -1.26 -1.11 -14.72
N ILE A 70 -2.15 -1.87 -14.08
CA ILE A 70 -2.76 -3.05 -14.70
C ILE A 70 -3.46 -2.62 -16.00
N MET A 71 -4.23 -1.54 -15.96
CA MET A 71 -4.90 -1.03 -17.16
C MET A 71 -3.92 -0.59 -18.25
N ALA A 72 -2.86 0.14 -17.90
CA ALA A 72 -1.83 0.58 -18.85
C ALA A 72 -1.15 -0.60 -19.57
N THR A 73 -0.90 -1.70 -18.85
CA THR A 73 -0.27 -2.90 -19.44
C THR A 73 -1.19 -3.67 -20.40
N VAL A 74 -2.51 -3.61 -20.23
CA VAL A 74 -3.47 -4.34 -21.07
C VAL A 74 -3.66 -3.68 -22.45
N VAL A 75 -3.44 -2.37 -22.55
CA VAL A 75 -3.88 -1.55 -23.68
C VAL A 75 -2.74 -1.20 -24.65
N THR A 76 -1.50 -1.38 -24.23
CA THR A 76 -0.33 -0.96 -25.01
C THR A 76 0.03 -2.00 -26.07
N GLU A 77 0.05 -1.61 -27.35
CA GLU A 77 0.57 -2.48 -28.42
C GLU A 77 2.06 -2.79 -28.18
N PRO A 78 2.44 -4.08 -28.08
CA PRO A 78 3.77 -4.45 -27.66
C PRO A 78 4.79 -4.19 -28.76
N THR A 79 5.55 -3.11 -28.65
CA THR A 79 6.84 -2.94 -29.34
C THR A 79 7.98 -3.17 -28.35
N LEU A 80 9.11 -3.75 -28.78
CA LEU A 80 10.24 -4.03 -27.87
C LEU A 80 10.73 -2.79 -27.11
N ARG A 81 10.73 -1.62 -27.75
CA ARG A 81 11.11 -0.35 -27.11
C ARG A 81 10.07 0.10 -26.10
N SER A 82 8.79 0.06 -26.45
CA SER A 82 7.70 0.45 -25.54
C SER A 82 7.62 -0.48 -24.33
N ILE A 83 7.79 -1.79 -24.53
CA ILE A 83 7.84 -2.79 -23.46
C ILE A 83 9.01 -2.53 -22.51
N LEU A 84 10.19 -2.17 -23.03
CA LEU A 84 11.35 -1.88 -22.18
C LEU A 84 11.12 -0.65 -21.31
N VAL A 85 10.59 0.45 -21.86
CA VAL A 85 10.28 1.66 -21.08
C VAL A 85 9.20 1.38 -20.05
N LEU A 86 8.10 0.74 -20.47
CA LEU A 86 7.00 0.37 -19.58
C LEU A 86 7.47 -0.57 -18.46
N GLY A 87 8.27 -1.58 -18.80
CA GLY A 87 8.87 -2.50 -17.84
C GLY A 87 9.76 -1.78 -16.83
N PHE A 88 10.52 -0.76 -17.25
CA PHE A 88 11.32 0.05 -16.35
C PHE A 88 10.47 0.87 -15.38
N ILE A 89 9.37 1.47 -15.86
CA ILE A 89 8.43 2.24 -15.04
C ILE A 89 7.78 1.32 -13.99
N VAL A 90 7.29 0.15 -14.39
CA VAL A 90 6.66 -0.83 -13.48
C VAL A 90 7.68 -1.36 -12.46
N LEU A 91 8.94 -1.57 -12.87
CA LEU A 91 10.02 -2.02 -11.97
C LEU A 91 10.30 -0.96 -10.89
N ILE A 92 10.45 0.31 -11.28
CA ILE A 92 10.61 1.42 -10.36
C ILE A 92 9.42 1.49 -9.40
N ARG A 93 8.18 1.38 -9.90
CA ARG A 93 6.99 1.42 -9.05
C ARG A 93 6.99 0.29 -8.04
N THR A 94 7.25 -0.94 -8.46
CA THR A 94 7.28 -2.10 -7.57
C THR A 94 8.34 -1.92 -6.48
N PHE A 95 9.52 -1.44 -6.85
CA PHE A 95 10.61 -1.21 -5.91
C PHE A 95 10.29 -0.12 -4.88
N LEU A 96 9.80 1.05 -5.33
CA LEU A 96 9.45 2.15 -4.44
C LEU A 96 8.28 1.79 -3.51
N SER A 97 7.24 1.15 -4.07
CA SER A 97 6.10 0.67 -3.29
C SER A 97 6.55 -0.33 -2.21
N LEU A 98 7.39 -1.30 -2.57
CA LEU A 98 7.90 -2.30 -1.62
C LEU A 98 8.78 -1.66 -0.54
N SER A 99 9.69 -0.76 -0.92
CA SER A 99 10.57 -0.08 0.03
C SER A 99 9.79 0.70 1.07
N LEU A 100 8.74 1.39 0.66
CA LEU A 100 7.91 2.18 1.55
C LEU A 100 7.08 1.30 2.49
N GLN A 101 6.51 0.22 1.96
CA GLN A 101 5.71 -0.73 2.74
C GLN A 101 6.56 -1.41 3.84
N VAL A 102 7.80 -1.79 3.49
CA VAL A 102 8.77 -2.36 4.46
C VAL A 102 9.18 -1.34 5.51
N GLU A 103 9.38 -0.06 5.15
CA GLU A 103 9.71 0.98 6.13
C GLU A 103 8.57 1.23 7.13
N LEU A 104 7.32 1.20 6.65
CA LEU A 104 6.14 1.40 7.49
C LEU A 104 5.83 0.20 8.39
N GLU A 105 5.86 -1.01 7.84
CA GLU A 105 5.47 -2.23 8.54
C GLU A 105 6.65 -2.87 9.31
N GLY A 106 7.88 -2.51 8.97
CA GLY A 106 9.12 -3.07 9.53
C GLY A 106 9.36 -4.54 9.15
N ARG A 107 8.57 -5.07 8.21
CA ARG A 107 8.58 -6.47 7.78
C ARG A 107 8.34 -6.55 6.28
N PHE A 108 8.90 -7.56 5.65
CA PHE A 108 8.64 -7.82 4.24
C PHE A 108 7.26 -8.48 4.06
N PRO A 109 6.57 -8.22 2.93
CA PRO A 109 5.22 -8.75 2.71
C PRO A 109 5.16 -10.29 2.64
N TRP A 110 6.28 -10.97 2.39
CA TRP A 110 6.37 -12.43 2.40
C TRP A 110 6.65 -13.03 3.80
N GLN A 111 6.79 -12.21 4.84
CA GLN A 111 6.93 -12.70 6.21
C GLN A 111 5.55 -13.02 6.79
N LYS A 112 5.13 -14.29 6.68
CA LYS A 112 3.90 -14.79 7.30
C LYS A 112 3.93 -14.53 8.81
N GLU A 113 2.82 -14.03 9.34
CA GLU A 113 2.57 -13.96 10.77
C GLU A 113 2.69 -15.37 11.35
N LYS A 114 3.64 -15.58 12.27
CA LYS A 114 3.73 -16.84 12.99
C LYS A 114 2.52 -16.87 13.94
N THR A 115 1.42 -17.43 13.47
CA THR A 115 0.32 -17.87 14.34
C THR A 115 0.93 -18.86 15.31
N VAL A 116 1.13 -18.43 16.56
CA VAL A 116 1.55 -19.33 17.64
C VAL A 116 0.43 -20.36 17.78
N PRO A 117 0.69 -21.67 17.57
CA PRO A 117 -0.33 -22.66 17.84
C PRO A 117 -0.62 -22.62 19.34
N GLU A 118 -1.87 -22.48 19.74
CA GLU A 118 -2.33 -22.71 21.12
C GLU A 118 -2.11 -24.19 21.49
N SER A 119 -0.86 -24.60 21.73
CA SER A 119 -0.57 -25.83 22.44
C SER A 119 -0.52 -25.52 23.93
N ASN A 120 -1.67 -25.60 24.61
CA ASN A 120 -1.81 -26.06 26.01
C ASN A 120 -3.14 -25.61 26.62
N SER A 121 -4.24 -26.26 26.25
CA SER A 121 -5.45 -26.29 27.10
C SER A 121 -5.91 -27.71 27.48
N GLU A 122 -5.34 -28.77 26.91
CA GLU A 122 -5.81 -30.15 27.15
C GLU A 122 -5.06 -30.90 28.26
N ALA A 123 -3.84 -30.46 28.65
CA ALA A 123 -3.04 -31.18 29.66
C ALA A 123 -3.46 -30.92 31.12
N SER A 124 -4.23 -29.87 31.42
CA SER A 124 -4.69 -29.58 32.79
C SER A 124 -5.97 -30.34 33.18
N HIS A 125 -6.73 -30.87 32.22
CA HIS A 125 -8.00 -31.55 32.53
C HIS A 125 -7.82 -33.06 32.83
N ALA A 126 -6.68 -33.65 32.47
CA ALA A 126 -6.42 -35.08 32.66
C ALA A 126 -5.84 -35.44 34.05
N ILE A 127 -5.27 -34.48 34.79
CA ILE A 127 -4.62 -34.77 36.08
C ILE A 127 -5.61 -34.70 37.26
N LYS A 128 -6.83 -34.16 37.07
CA LYS A 128 -7.80 -33.99 38.16
C LYS A 128 -8.75 -35.17 38.38
N HIS A 129 -8.72 -36.20 37.54
CA HIS A 129 -9.73 -37.28 37.57
C HIS A 129 -9.22 -38.63 38.10
N ASP A 130 -7.97 -38.74 38.56
CA ASP A 130 -7.41 -40.01 39.07
C ASP A 130 -7.02 -39.93 40.56
N SER A 131 -7.94 -39.41 41.36
CA SER A 131 -7.99 -39.64 42.81
C SER A 131 -9.45 -39.95 43.12
N PRO A 132 -9.79 -41.22 43.39
CA PRO A 132 -9.44 -41.91 44.63
C PRO A 132 -8.89 -43.35 44.49
#